data_AF-A0A9D1PCQ8-F1
#
_entry.id   AF-A0A9D1PCQ8-F1
#
_cell.length_a   1.000
_cell.length_b   1.000
_cell.length_c   1.000
_cell.angle_alpha   90.00
_cell.angle_beta   90.00
_cell.angle_gamma   90.00
#
_symmetry.space_group_name_H-M   'P 1'
#
loop_
_entity.id
_entity.type
_entity.pdbx_description
1 polymer ?
#
loop_
_entity_poly.entity_id
_entity_poly.type
_entity_poly.pdbx_seq_one_letter_code
_entity_poly.pdbx_strand_id
1 'polypeptide(L)'
;MSIVIIGGNERMVARYENLCQDYGCKAKVFVKEHGSIKKKMGCPDLLLLFTNTVSHKMVMNASQEAKRNNIPIVRIHRSSTAALQSVLEDIKGGQVNAG
;
A
#
# COMPACT_ATOMS: atom_id res chain seq x y z
N MET A 1 -8.61 -1.18 10.49
CA MET A 1 -8.41 -0.39 9.24
C MET A 1 -8.12 -1.34 8.08
N SER A 2 -8.47 -0.95 6.85
CA SER A 2 -8.23 -1.69 5.62
C SER A 2 -7.27 -0.90 4.72
N ILE A 3 -6.22 -1.57 4.26
CA ILE A 3 -5.17 -0.97 3.42
C ILE A 3 -5.12 -1.71 2.09
N VAL A 4 -4.97 -0.98 0.99
CA VAL A 4 -4.53 -1.56 -0.27
C VAL A 4 -3.11 -1.09 -0.55
N ILE A 5 -2.22 -2.01 -0.89
CA ILE A 5 -0.85 -1.74 -1.33
C ILE A 5 -0.75 -2.04 -2.83
N ILE A 6 -0.20 -1.10 -3.61
CA ILE A 6 0.07 -1.27 -5.03
C ILE A 6 1.58 -1.20 -5.27
N GLY A 7 2.11 -2.17 -6.01
CA GLY A 7 3.53 -2.33 -6.25
C GLY A 7 4.21 -3.16 -5.17
N GLY A 8 5.55 -3.13 -5.16
CA GLY A 8 6.38 -3.87 -4.23
C GLY A 8 6.95 -5.16 -4.81
N ASN A 9 7.90 -5.76 -4.09
CA ASN A 9 8.48 -7.04 -4.47
C ASN A 9 7.47 -8.19 -4.32
N GLU A 10 7.22 -8.94 -5.41
CA GLU A 10 6.29 -10.08 -5.45
C GLU A 10 6.58 -11.13 -4.37
N ARG A 11 7.85 -11.40 -4.06
CA ARG A 11 8.24 -12.38 -3.03
C ARG A 11 7.95 -11.91 -1.60
N MET A 12 7.60 -10.64 -1.43
CA MET A 12 7.37 -10.00 -0.13
C MET A 12 5.89 -9.75 0.16
N VAL A 13 4.97 -10.14 -0.73
CA VAL A 13 3.52 -9.91 -0.57
C VAL A 13 3.03 -10.35 0.80
N ALA A 14 3.28 -11.61 1.18
CA ALA A 14 2.88 -12.14 2.48
C ALA A 14 3.51 -11.36 3.65
N ARG A 15 4.75 -10.86 3.49
CA ARG A 15 5.41 -10.07 4.52
C ARG A 15 4.78 -8.69 4.69
N TYR A 16 4.37 -8.04 3.60
CA TYR A 16 3.65 -6.77 3.67
C TYR A 16 2.28 -6.95 4.33
N GLU A 17 1.58 -8.04 3.98
CA GLU A 17 0.27 -8.36 4.57
C GLU A 17 0.37 -8.63 6.07
N ASN A 18 1.32 -9.50 6.47
CA ASN A 18 1.57 -9.80 7.88
C ASN A 18 1.95 -8.53 8.67
N LEU A 19 2.85 -7.70 8.12
CA LEU A 19 3.24 -6.45 8.78
C LEU A 19 2.03 -5.52 8.97
N CYS A 20 1.17 -5.35 7.97
CA CYS A 20 -0.06 -4.60 8.16
C CYS A 20 -0.97 -5.23 9.24
N GLN A 21 -1.08 -6.56 9.27
CA GLN A 21 -1.87 -7.28 10.26
C GLN A 21 -1.35 -7.08 11.69
N ASP A 22 -0.03 -7.06 11.89
CA ASP A 22 0.60 -6.76 13.18
C ASP A 22 0.25 -5.35 13.69
N TYR A 23 -0.03 -4.43 12.75
CA TYR A 23 -0.51 -3.08 13.05
C TYR A 23 -2.05 -2.99 13.15
N GLY A 24 -2.77 -4.12 13.13
CA GLY A 24 -4.23 -4.16 13.21
C GLY A 24 -4.94 -3.77 11.91
N CYS A 25 -4.23 -3.86 10.78
CA CYS A 25 -4.73 -3.50 9.46
C CYS A 25 -4.95 -4.74 8.58
N LYS A 26 -6.10 -4.81 7.90
CA LYS A 26 -6.34 -5.81 6.86
C LYS A 26 -5.80 -5.29 5.53
N ALA A 27 -4.75 -5.93 5.01
CA ALA A 27 -4.13 -5.51 3.76
C ALA A 27 -4.58 -6.36 2.56
N LYS A 28 -4.59 -5.75 1.37
CA LYS A 28 -4.54 -6.43 0.07
C LYS A 28 -3.37 -5.88 -0.73
N VAL A 29 -2.54 -6.74 -1.30
CA VAL A 29 -1.35 -6.30 -2.06
C VAL A 29 -1.47 -6.66 -3.54
N PHE A 30 -1.26 -5.68 -4.41
CA PHE A 30 -1.23 -5.85 -5.87
C PHE A 30 0.13 -5.49 -6.44
N VAL A 31 1.00 -6.50 -6.63
CA VAL A 31 2.35 -6.35 -7.19
C VAL A 31 2.41 -6.40 -8.73
N LYS A 32 1.34 -6.88 -9.37
CA LYS A 32 1.21 -7.01 -10.83
C LYS A 32 -0.19 -6.58 -11.27
N GLU A 33 -0.31 -6.15 -12.53
CA GLU A 33 -1.59 -5.83 -13.15
C GLU A 33 -2.36 -7.13 -13.49
N HIS A 34 -3.09 -7.70 -12.54
CA HIS A 34 -3.97 -8.85 -12.79
C HIS A 34 -5.43 -8.40 -12.98
N GLY A 35 -5.74 -7.94 -14.19
CA GLY A 35 -7.05 -7.40 -14.55
C GLY A 35 -7.28 -5.99 -13.98
N SER A 36 -8.54 -5.53 -13.96
CA SER A 36 -8.86 -4.18 -13.48
C SER A 36 -8.65 -4.08 -11.96
N ILE A 37 -7.51 -3.51 -11.53
CA ILE A 37 -7.23 -3.12 -10.13
C ILE A 37 -8.44 -2.41 -9.52
N LYS A 38 -9.07 -1.52 -10.31
CA LYS A 38 -10.32 -0.83 -10.00
C LYS A 38 -11.41 -1.73 -9.41
N LYS A 39 -11.64 -2.92 -9.98
CA LYS A 39 -12.69 -3.84 -9.52
C LYS A 39 -12.32 -4.59 -8.24
N LYS A 40 -11.02 -4.83 -8.01
CA LYS A 40 -10.51 -5.65 -6.89
C LYS A 40 -10.12 -4.83 -5.67
N MET A 41 -9.75 -3.57 -5.88
CA MET A 41 -9.34 -2.62 -4.84
C MET A 41 -10.47 -2.41 -3.81
N GLY A 42 -11.70 -2.20 -4.28
CA GLY A 42 -12.82 -1.77 -3.43
C GLY A 42 -12.60 -0.35 -2.92
N CYS A 43 -13.18 -0.03 -1.75
CA CYS A 43 -12.98 1.24 -1.04
C CYS A 43 -12.22 1.02 0.28
N PRO A 44 -10.88 0.86 0.26
CA PRO A 44 -10.08 0.81 1.47
C PRO A 44 -10.04 2.15 2.20
N ASP A 45 -9.63 2.11 3.47
CA ASP A 45 -9.38 3.31 4.28
C ASP A 45 -8.11 4.05 3.82
N LEU A 46 -7.14 3.34 3.23
CA LEU A 46 -5.87 3.89 2.76
C LEU A 46 -5.31 3.14 1.55
N LEU A 47 -4.74 3.90 0.60
CA LEU A 47 -3.96 3.37 -0.52
C LEU A 47 -2.47 3.67 -0.34
N LEU A 48 -1.63 2.63 -0.24
CA LEU A 48 -0.17 2.73 -0.25
C LEU A 48 0.37 2.40 -1.64
N LEU A 49 1.21 3.28 -2.20
CA LEU A 49 1.83 3.10 -3.51
C LEU A 49 3.34 2.98 -3.40
N PHE A 50 3.91 1.82 -3.72
CA PHE A 50 5.36 1.64 -3.85
C PHE A 50 5.84 2.16 -5.21
N THR A 51 6.18 3.44 -5.31
CA THR A 51 6.32 4.15 -6.60
C THR A 51 7.50 3.70 -7.47
N ASN A 52 8.58 3.15 -6.90
CA ASN A 52 9.74 2.70 -7.70
C ASN A 52 9.56 1.35 -8.39
N THR A 53 8.61 0.54 -7.94
CA THR A 53 8.52 -0.88 -8.37
C THR A 53 7.23 -1.20 -9.12
N VAL A 54 6.46 -0.17 -9.43
CA VAL A 54 5.13 -0.27 -10.03
C VAL A 54 5.13 0.42 -11.39
N SER A 55 4.40 -0.14 -12.36
CA SER A 55 4.26 0.52 -13.66
C SER A 55 3.48 1.83 -13.56
N HIS A 56 3.82 2.81 -14.40
CA HIS A 56 3.09 4.08 -14.47
C HIS A 56 1.58 3.88 -14.65
N LYS A 57 1.19 2.91 -15.47
CA LYS A 57 -0.21 2.57 -15.71
C LYS A 57 -0.93 2.13 -14.43
N MET A 58 -0.32 1.26 -13.62
CA MET A 58 -0.90 0.86 -12.33
C MET A 58 -1.01 2.03 -11.36
N VAL A 59 0.00 2.89 -11.29
CA VAL A 59 -0.04 4.12 -10.45
C VAL A 59 -1.16 5.04 -10.88
N MET A 60 -1.28 5.31 -12.18
CA MET A 60 -2.30 6.20 -12.72
C MET A 60 -3.70 5.65 -12.43
N ASN A 61 -3.94 4.37 -12.72
CA ASN A 61 -5.24 3.73 -12.49
C ASN A 61 -5.62 3.70 -11.01
N ALA A 62 -4.70 3.28 -10.14
CA ALA A 62 -4.94 3.23 -8.70
C ALA A 62 -5.14 4.63 -8.10
N SER A 63 -4.32 5.61 -8.51
CA SER A 63 -4.45 6.99 -8.04
C SER A 63 -5.75 7.64 -8.50
N GLN A 64 -6.17 7.40 -9.74
CA GLN A 64 -7.42 7.93 -10.25
C GLN A 64 -8.62 7.34 -9.52
N GLU A 65 -8.60 6.03 -9.24
CA GLU A 65 -9.68 5.38 -8.51
C GLU A 65 -9.74 5.81 -7.05
N ALA A 66 -8.59 5.95 -6.38
CA ALA A 66 -8.54 6.49 -5.03
C ALA A 66 -9.11 7.90 -4.95
N LYS A 67 -8.73 8.79 -5.87
CA LYS A 67 -9.28 10.15 -5.96
C LYS A 67 -10.80 10.17 -6.14
N ARG A 68 -11.34 9.30 -7.01
CA ARG A 68 -12.80 9.20 -7.25
C ARG A 68 -13.57 8.80 -5.99
N ASN A 69 -12.98 7.97 -5.14
CA ASN A 69 -13.61 7.44 -3.94
C ASN A 69 -13.16 8.18 -2.66
N ASN A 70 -12.46 9.32 -2.78
CA ASN A 70 -11.89 10.08 -1.66
C ASN A 70 -11.00 9.26 -0.72
N ILE A 71 -10.28 8.29 -1.27
CA ILE A 71 -9.35 7.45 -0.51
C ILE A 71 -8.00 8.18 -0.40
N PRO A 72 -7.46 8.35 0.82
CA PRO A 72 -6.14 8.95 1.00
C PRO A 72 -5.05 8.06 0.38
N ILE A 73 -4.04 8.71 -0.20
CA ILE A 73 -2.93 8.04 -0.89
C ILE A 73 -1.63 8.41 -0.19
N VAL A 74 -0.85 7.40 0.22
CA VAL A 74 0.54 7.57 0.67
C VAL A 74 1.47 6.90 -0.33
N ARG A 75 2.52 7.62 -0.72
CA ARG A 75 3.53 7.15 -1.67
C ARG A 75 4.79 6.77 -0.91
N ILE A 76 5.27 5.56 -1.15
CA ILE A 76 6.48 5.01 -0.54
C ILE A 76 7.49 4.75 -1.65
N HIS A 77 8.63 5.42 -1.58
CA HIS A 77 9.65 5.31 -2.64
C HIS A 77 10.34 3.93 -2.63
N ARG A 78 10.61 3.38 -1.43
CA ARG A 78 11.28 2.08 -1.29
C ARG A 78 10.29 0.97 -0.99
N SER A 79 10.37 -0.13 -1.74
CA SER A 79 9.57 -1.34 -1.52
C SER A 79 10.23 -2.29 -0.52
N SER A 80 10.41 -1.82 0.72
CA SER A 80 10.97 -2.64 1.81
C SER A 80 9.99 -2.68 2.98
N THR A 81 10.13 -3.70 3.84
CA THR A 81 9.35 -3.80 5.08
C THR A 81 9.62 -2.62 6.00
N ALA A 82 10.88 -2.18 6.12
CA ALA A 82 11.23 -1.01 6.94
C ALA A 82 10.52 0.27 6.45
N ALA A 83 10.47 0.52 5.13
CA ALA A 83 9.79 1.69 4.60
C ALA A 83 8.26 1.62 4.78
N LEU A 84 7.67 0.41 4.68
CA LEU A 84 6.26 0.20 5.00
C LEU A 84 5.99 0.41 6.50
N GLN A 85 6.87 -0.11 7.35
CA GLN A 85 6.77 -0.03 8.81
C GLN A 85 6.74 1.43 9.28
N SER A 86 7.67 2.28 8.81
CA SER A 86 7.69 3.70 9.17
C SER A 86 6.36 4.40 8.85
N VAL A 87 5.77 4.10 7.70
CA VAL A 87 4.46 4.66 7.33
C VAL A 87 3.35 4.14 8.24
N LEU A 88 3.36 2.86 8.60
CA LEU A 88 2.36 2.28 9.51
C LEU A 88 2.48 2.85 10.93
N GLU A 89 3.70 3.16 11.39
CA GLU A 89 3.98 3.84 12.66
C GLU A 89 3.42 5.27 12.66
N ASP A 90 3.69 6.03 11.59
CA ASP A 90 3.16 7.39 11.40
C ASP A 90 1.62 7.40 11.45
N ILE A 91 0.97 6.43 10.80
CA ILE A 91 -0.50 6.32 10.78
C ILE A 91 -1.06 5.96 12.16
N LYS A 92 -0.36 5.12 12.93
CA LYS A 92 -0.79 4.66 14.25
C LYS A 92 -0.53 5.69 15.36
N GLY A 93 0.24 6.75 15.07
CA GLY A 93 0.51 7.87 15.99
C GLY A 93 1.67 7.63 16.97
N GLY A 94 2.63 6.75 16.66
CA GLY A 94 3.72 6.37 17.56
C GLY A 94 5.11 6.72 17.02
N GLN A 95 5.88 7.48 17.80
CA GLN A 95 7.22 7.99 17.49
C GLN A 95 8.16 6.95 16.87
N VAL A 96 8.71 7.31 15.70
CA VAL A 96 9.86 6.68 15.06
C VAL A 96 11.06 6.66 16.01
N ASN A 97 11.56 5.48 16.38
CA ASN A 97 12.94 5.34 16.83
C ASN A 97 13.71 4.61 15.72
N ALA A 98 14.48 5.41 14.97
CA ALA A 98 15.49 4.91 14.06
C ALA A 98 16.55 4.15 14.86
N GLY A 99 16.79 2.89 14.49
CA GLY A 99 17.99 2.14 14.84
C GLY A 99 18.96 2.12 13.67
#